data_AF-A0A9W6SRX7-F1
#
_entry.id   AF-A0A9W6SRX7-F1
#
_cell.length_a   1.000
_cell.length_b   1.000
_cell.length_c   1.000
_cell.angle_alpha   90.00
_cell.angle_beta   90.00
_cell.angle_gamma   90.00
#
_symmetry.space_group_name_H-M   'P 1'
#
loop_
_entity.id
_entity.type
_entity.pdbx_description
1 polymer ?
#
loop_
_entity_poly.entity_id
_entity_poly.type
_entity_poly.pdbx_seq_one_letter_code
_entity_poly.pdbx_strand_id
1 'polypeptide(L)'
;MQIDAERIKRASAKIEQVGDDAHDYLGRMTGPMDAAVKSMTGLAGTATLQQLLTTLDKRVAALATESRSLSATINTAVDNHVVNDAERAAQLKALSPAGGGR
;
A
#
# COMPACT_ATOMS: atom_id res chain seq x y z
N MET A 1 -16.36 20.00 6.54
CA MET A 1 -15.63 18.86 7.13
C MET A 1 -14.26 18.88 6.49
N GLN A 2 -13.21 19.29 7.22
CA GLN A 2 -11.87 19.44 6.67
C GLN A 2 -11.16 18.09 6.82
N ILE A 3 -10.95 17.38 5.71
CA ILE A 3 -10.23 16.10 5.75
C ILE A 3 -8.75 16.41 5.97
N ASP A 4 -8.14 15.73 6.95
CA ASP A 4 -6.70 15.83 7.21
C ASP A 4 -5.94 14.99 6.15
N ALA A 5 -5.73 15.59 4.99
CA ALA A 5 -5.05 15.00 3.84
C ALA A 5 -3.66 14.43 4.21
N GLU A 6 -2.91 15.13 5.06
CA GLU A 6 -1.58 14.71 5.51
C GLU A 6 -1.65 13.46 6.39
N ARG A 7 -2.64 13.37 7.28
CA ARG A 7 -2.85 12.17 8.08
C ARG A 7 -3.23 10.97 7.22
N ILE A 8 -4.03 11.16 6.16
CA ILE A 8 -4.39 10.09 5.23
C ILE A 8 -3.16 9.65 4.42
N LYS A 9 -2.34 10.58 3.90
CA LYS A 9 -1.08 10.26 3.19
C LYS A 9 -0.08 9.51 4.08
N ARG A 10 0.00 9.85 5.36
CA ARG A 10 0.82 9.08 6.32
C ARG A 10 0.27 7.67 6.55
N ALA A 11 -1.04 7.49 6.50
CA ALA A 11 -1.65 6.16 6.62
C ALA A 11 -1.44 5.32 5.34
N SER A 12 -1.53 5.90 4.14
CA SER A 12 -1.24 5.20 2.88
C SER A 12 0.21 4.73 2.81
N ALA A 13 1.17 5.58 3.20
CA ALA A 13 2.58 5.20 3.27
C ALA A 13 2.83 4.00 4.20
N LYS A 14 2.10 3.91 5.33
CA LYS A 14 2.19 2.75 6.23
C LYS A 14 1.63 1.47 5.62
N ILE A 15 0.54 1.57 4.85
CA ILE A 15 -0.05 0.41 4.15
C ILE A 15 0.93 -0.14 3.13
N GLU A 16 1.57 0.76 2.36
CA GLU A 16 2.61 0.41 1.40
C GLU A 16 3.79 -0.30 2.09
N GLN A 17 4.29 0.30 3.18
CA GLN A 17 5.38 -0.25 3.98
C GLN A 17 5.06 -1.65 4.53
N VAL A 18 3.84 -1.91 4.99
CA VAL A 18 3.44 -3.25 5.47
C VAL A 18 3.55 -4.30 4.36
N GLY A 19 3.21 -3.94 3.12
CA GLY A 19 3.35 -4.83 1.96
C GLY A 19 4.82 -5.13 1.66
N ASP A 20 5.65 -4.09 1.66
CA ASP A 20 7.10 -4.22 1.41
C ASP A 20 7.81 -5.01 2.52
N ASP A 21 7.53 -4.71 3.78
CA ASP A 21 8.09 -5.41 4.95
C ASP A 21 7.71 -6.90 4.93
N ALA A 22 6.47 -7.24 4.55
CA ALA A 22 6.03 -8.63 4.41
C ALA A 22 6.80 -9.37 3.32
N HIS A 23 7.02 -8.72 2.16
CA HIS A 23 7.78 -9.27 1.04
C HIS A 23 9.24 -9.50 1.41
N ASP A 24 9.88 -8.50 2.02
CA ASP A 24 11.27 -8.58 2.50
C ASP A 24 11.46 -9.68 3.55
N TYR A 25 10.54 -9.77 4.51
CA TYR A 25 10.56 -10.79 5.55
C TYR A 25 10.51 -12.19 4.95
N LEU A 26 9.62 -12.41 3.97
CA LEU A 26 9.55 -13.69 3.29
C LEU A 26 10.78 -13.99 2.45
N GLY A 27 11.30 -13.03 1.70
CA GLY A 27 12.55 -13.23 0.94
C GLY A 27 13.70 -13.69 1.84
N ARG A 28 13.79 -13.15 3.07
CA ARG A 28 14.78 -13.57 4.07
C ARG A 28 14.53 -14.96 4.65
N MET A 29 13.27 -15.37 4.81
CA MET A 29 12.90 -16.68 5.36
C MET A 29 12.92 -17.81 4.34
N THR A 30 12.43 -17.58 3.12
CA THR A 30 12.27 -18.62 2.10
C THR A 30 13.61 -19.07 1.54
N GLY A 31 14.63 -18.21 1.50
CA GLY A 31 15.97 -18.57 1.03
C GLY A 31 16.62 -19.73 1.81
N PRO A 32 16.78 -19.61 3.15
CA PRO A 32 17.27 -20.70 3.99
C PRO A 32 16.39 -21.96 3.94
N MET A 33 15.07 -21.80 3.86
CA MET A 33 14.13 -22.92 3.77
C MET A 33 14.23 -23.65 2.44
N ASP A 34 14.35 -22.94 1.32
CA ASP A 34 14.53 -23.54 0.00
C ASP A 34 15.86 -24.29 -0.10
N ALA A 35 16.94 -23.72 0.47
CA ALA A 35 18.23 -24.40 0.59
C ALA A 35 18.13 -25.69 1.43
N ALA A 36 17.41 -25.65 2.56
CA ALA A 36 17.18 -26.82 3.40
C ALA A 36 16.36 -27.90 2.67
N VAL A 37 15.29 -27.52 1.98
CA VAL A 37 14.42 -28.47 1.26
C VAL A 37 15.16 -29.10 0.08
N LYS A 38 15.98 -28.33 -0.65
CA LYS A 38 16.86 -28.86 -1.72
C LYS A 38 17.92 -29.82 -1.19
N SER A 39 18.39 -29.64 0.04
CA SER A 39 19.36 -30.57 0.66
C SER A 39 18.74 -31.92 1.08
N MET A 40 17.42 -31.96 1.24
CA MET A 40 16.67 -33.13 1.71
C MET A 40 15.96 -33.89 0.57
N THR A 41 16.33 -33.63 -0.69
CA THR A 41 15.71 -34.23 -1.88
C THR A 41 15.57 -35.75 -1.78
N GLY A 42 14.34 -36.26 -1.89
CA GLY A 42 14.04 -37.71 -1.89
C GLY A 42 12.91 -38.13 -0.95
N LEU A 43 12.43 -37.24 -0.07
CA LEU A 43 11.30 -37.49 0.83
C LEU A 43 10.03 -36.83 0.29
N ALA A 44 8.88 -37.54 0.27
CA ALA A 44 7.61 -36.96 -0.19
C ALA A 44 7.23 -35.64 0.51
N GLY A 45 7.70 -35.43 1.76
CA GLY A 45 7.49 -34.19 2.51
C GLY A 45 8.21 -32.96 1.92
N THR A 46 9.30 -33.11 1.17
CA THR A 46 10.02 -31.97 0.58
C THR A 46 9.23 -31.30 -0.54
N ALA A 47 8.48 -32.08 -1.33
CA ALA A 47 7.63 -31.55 -2.40
C ALA A 47 6.48 -30.68 -1.83
N THR A 48 5.83 -31.14 -0.75
CA THR A 48 4.79 -30.37 -0.07
C THR A 48 5.33 -29.08 0.52
N LEU A 49 6.52 -29.12 1.15
CA LEU A 49 7.17 -27.93 1.70
C LEU A 49 7.53 -26.92 0.59
N GLN A 50 8.11 -27.36 -0.52
CA GLN A 50 8.38 -26.52 -1.69
C GLN A 50 7.12 -25.85 -2.23
N GLN A 51 6.01 -26.60 -2.31
CA GLN A 51 4.76 -26.06 -2.80
C GLN A 51 4.13 -25.04 -1.83
N LEU A 52 4.26 -25.26 -0.52
CA LEU A 52 3.85 -24.30 0.50
C LEU A 52 4.68 -23.02 0.45
N LEU A 53 6.01 -23.12 0.33
CA LEU A 53 6.89 -21.95 0.18
C LEU A 53 6.55 -21.14 -1.08
N THR A 54 6.32 -21.83 -2.20
CA THR A 54 5.90 -21.19 -3.46
C THR A 54 4.54 -20.49 -3.32
N THR A 55 3.60 -21.11 -2.62
CA THR A 55 2.27 -20.51 -2.38
C THR A 55 2.36 -19.30 -1.48
N LEU A 56 3.19 -19.36 -0.46
CA LEU A 56 3.42 -18.27 0.49
C LEU A 56 4.08 -17.07 -0.19
N ASP A 57 5.11 -17.31 -1.01
CA ASP A 57 5.78 -16.29 -1.83
C ASP A 57 4.79 -15.57 -2.76
N LYS A 58 3.98 -16.32 -3.51
CA LYS A 58 2.93 -15.76 -4.38
C LYS A 58 1.92 -14.90 -3.61
N ARG A 59 1.46 -15.37 -2.45
CA ARG A 59 0.46 -14.63 -1.65
C ARG A 59 1.01 -13.31 -1.13
N VAL A 60 2.29 -13.27 -0.75
CA VAL A 60 2.87 -12.02 -0.25
C VAL A 60 3.30 -11.08 -1.37
N ALA A 61 3.75 -11.59 -2.52
CA ALA A 61 3.92 -10.77 -3.71
C ALA A 61 2.58 -10.09 -4.11
N ALA A 62 1.47 -10.82 -4.03
CA ALA A 62 0.14 -10.27 -4.25
C ALA A 62 -0.22 -9.21 -3.20
N LEU A 63 0.01 -9.48 -1.91
CA LEU A 63 -0.22 -8.52 -0.82
C LEU A 63 0.58 -7.23 -1.02
N ALA A 64 1.86 -7.33 -1.37
CA ALA A 64 2.72 -6.16 -1.62
C ALA A 64 2.18 -5.33 -2.80
N THR A 65 1.73 -6.00 -3.87
CA THR A 65 1.12 -5.34 -5.04
C THR A 65 -0.18 -4.64 -4.66
N GLU A 66 -1.05 -5.31 -3.90
CA GLU A 66 -2.32 -4.75 -3.44
C GLU A 66 -2.11 -3.55 -2.51
N SER A 67 -1.15 -3.62 -1.58
CA SER A 67 -0.79 -2.52 -0.68
C SER A 67 -0.30 -1.29 -1.45
N ARG A 68 0.59 -1.46 -2.44
CA ARG A 68 1.08 -0.36 -3.30
C ARG A 68 -0.04 0.26 -4.13
N SER A 69 -0.88 -0.58 -4.74
CA SER A 69 -2.04 -0.14 -5.53
C SER A 69 -3.04 0.66 -4.68
N LEU A 70 -3.31 0.19 -3.46
CA LEU A 70 -4.17 0.88 -2.51
C LEU A 70 -3.57 2.23 -2.07
N SER A 71 -2.27 2.28 -1.77
CA SER A 71 -1.54 3.51 -1.46
C SER A 71 -1.67 4.54 -2.59
N ALA A 72 -1.43 4.12 -3.84
CA ALA A 72 -1.57 4.99 -5.01
C ALA A 72 -3.01 5.50 -5.21
N THR A 73 -4.01 4.65 -5.00
CA THR A 73 -5.43 5.01 -5.09
C THR A 73 -5.79 6.05 -4.03
N ILE A 74 -5.34 5.86 -2.80
CA ILE A 74 -5.56 6.81 -1.70
C ILE A 74 -4.89 8.15 -2.02
N ASN A 75 -3.64 8.15 -2.46
CA ASN A 75 -2.91 9.38 -2.78
C ASN A 75 -3.61 10.17 -3.89
N THR A 76 -4.07 9.48 -4.95
CA THR A 76 -4.84 10.09 -6.03
C THR A 76 -6.15 10.71 -5.52
N ALA A 77 -6.88 10.00 -4.67
CA ALA A 77 -8.13 10.51 -4.09
C ALA A 77 -7.89 11.73 -3.19
N VAL A 78 -6.82 11.74 -2.40
CA VAL A 78 -6.43 12.87 -1.56
C VAL A 78 -6.03 14.08 -2.41
N ASP A 79 -5.23 13.88 -3.44
CA ASP A 79 -4.80 14.98 -4.32
C ASP A 79 -6.00 15.60 -5.05
N ASN A 80 -6.92 14.77 -5.57
CA ASN A 80 -8.17 15.24 -6.16
C ASN A 80 -9.03 16.02 -5.15
N HIS A 81 -9.08 15.59 -3.88
CA HIS A 81 -9.82 16.31 -2.86
C HIS A 81 -9.21 17.69 -2.57
N VAL A 82 -7.88 17.78 -2.43
CA VAL A 82 -7.17 19.05 -2.19
C VAL A 82 -7.38 20.03 -3.34
N VAL A 83 -7.29 19.57 -4.59
CA VAL A 83 -7.54 20.40 -5.78
C VAL A 83 -8.98 20.91 -5.80
N ASN A 84 -9.96 20.02 -5.62
CA ASN A 84 -11.38 20.39 -5.60
C ASN A 84 -11.71 21.38 -4.48
N ASP A 85 -11.12 21.22 -3.29
CA ASP A 85 -11.32 22.14 -2.17
C ASP A 85 -10.72 23.52 -2.46
N ALA A 86 -9.54 23.57 -3.08
CA ALA A 86 -8.92 24.83 -3.51
C ALA A 86 -9.76 25.56 -4.57
N GLU A 87 -10.28 24.83 -5.56
CA GLU A 87 -11.16 25.38 -6.60
C GLU A 87 -12.47 25.92 -6.01
N ARG A 88 -13.11 25.17 -5.12
CA ARG A 88 -14.33 25.61 -4.42
C ARG A 88 -14.07 26.85 -3.56
N ALA A 89 -12.96 26.90 -2.86
CA ALA A 89 -12.57 28.08 -2.07
C ALA A 89 -12.35 29.30 -2.97
N ALA A 90 -11.71 29.13 -4.13
CA ALA A 90 -11.54 30.21 -5.11
C ALA A 90 -12.87 30.70 -5.69
N GLN A 91 -13.79 29.79 -6.03
CA GLN A 91 -15.14 30.14 -6.51
C GLN A 91 -15.94 30.89 -5.44
N LEU A 92 -15.92 30.44 -4.19
CA LEU A 92 -16.57 31.13 -3.07
C LEU A 92 -16.01 32.54 -2.85
N LYS A 93 -14.68 32.70 -2.93
CA LYS A 93 -14.03 34.02 -2.86
C LYS A 93 -14.43 34.93 -4.02
N ALA A 94 -14.56 34.37 -5.24
CA ALA A 94 -15.00 35.11 -6.41
C ALA A 94 -16.49 35.53 -6.34
N LEU A 95 -17.32 34.75 -5.64
CA LEU A 95 -18.75 35.04 -5.41
C LEU A 95 -19.01 35.95 -4.19
N SER A 96 -18.02 36.12 -3.30
CA SER A 96 -18.04 37.11 -2.21
C SER A 96 -16.88 38.12 -2.30
N PRO A 97 -16.78 38.91 -3.38
CA PRO A 97 -15.81 39.98 -3.47
C PRO A 97 -16.35 41.17 -2.66
N ALA A 98 -16.06 41.22 -1.36
CA ALA A 98 -16.22 42.40 -0.49
C ALA A 98 -17.35 43.38 -0.90
N GLY A 99 -18.60 43.01 -0.60
CA GLY A 99 -19.78 43.84 -0.87
C GLY A 99 -20.79 43.74 0.26
N GLY A 100 -20.47 44.35 1.40
CA GLY A 100 -21.35 44.41 2.55
C GLY A 100 -20.80 45.25 3.69
N GLY A 101 -20.10 46.34 3.37
CA GLY A 101 -19.90 47.41 4.35
C GLY A 101 -21.23 48.13 4.58
N ARG A 102 -21.87 47.86 5.72
CA ARG A 102 -22.48 48.83 6.63
C ARG A 102 -22.44 48.24 8.03
#